data_AF-Q21GB1-F1
#
_entry.id   AF-Q21GB1-F1
#
_cell.length_a   1.000
_cell.length_b   1.000
_cell.length_c   1.000
_cell.angle_alpha   90.00
_cell.angle_beta   90.00
_cell.angle_gamma   90.00
#
_symmetry.space_group_name_H-M   'P 1'
#
loop_
_entity.id
_entity.type
_entity.pdbx_description
1 polymer ?
#
loop_
_entity_poly.entity_id
_entity_poly.type
_entity_poly.pdbx_seq_one_letter_code
_entity_poly.pdbx_strand_id
1 'polypeptide(L)'
;MKILFLIMFLVFSNVVNADQTSWAKIRQMNYSATADFLFFITTGKWEVKSGDNITCEPTYIQVTKSVLGRDKMLSIGLAAHMAGKEVMFHGECGSNINYFEATYIVIR
;
A
#
# COMPACT_ATOMS: atom_id res chain seq x y z
N MET A 1 -13.52 -35.16 -25.18
CA MET A 1 -12.16 -34.57 -25.16
C MET A 1 -12.09 -33.12 -25.67
N LYS A 2 -13.19 -32.34 -25.66
CA LYS A 2 -13.18 -30.90 -26.06
C LYS A 2 -13.32 -29.93 -24.88
N ILE A 3 -13.76 -30.43 -23.72
CA ILE A 3 -14.02 -29.60 -22.52
C ILE A 3 -12.74 -29.36 -21.69
N LEU A 4 -11.75 -30.26 -21.77
CA LEU A 4 -10.49 -30.11 -21.03
C LEU A 4 -9.65 -28.91 -21.52
N PHE A 5 -9.80 -28.50 -22.77
CA PHE A 5 -9.09 -27.34 -23.32
C PHE A 5 -9.69 -26.00 -22.87
N LEU A 6 -10.96 -25.96 -22.44
CA LEU A 6 -11.63 -24.73 -22.01
C LEU A 6 -11.20 -24.29 -20.61
N ILE A 7 -10.85 -25.25 -19.74
CA ILE A 7 -10.44 -25.00 -18.36
C ILE A 7 -8.99 -24.47 -18.29
N MET A 8 -8.15 -24.83 -19.26
CA MET A 8 -6.75 -24.42 -19.29
C MET A 8 -6.56 -22.96 -19.75
N PHE A 9 -7.57 -22.35 -20.38
CA PHE A 9 -7.52 -20.97 -20.88
C PHE A 9 -8.04 -19.92 -19.88
N LEU A 10 -8.59 -20.34 -18.74
CA LEU A 10 -9.16 -19.44 -17.71
C LEU A 10 -8.16 -19.08 -16.60
N VAL A 11 -6.90 -19.48 -16.72
CA VAL A 11 -5.83 -19.18 -15.74
C VAL A 11 -4.93 -18.04 -16.20
N PHE A 12 -5.46 -17.09 -16.97
CA PHE A 12 -4.87 -15.75 -17.05
C PHE A 12 -5.24 -15.01 -15.76
N SER A 13 -4.56 -15.39 -14.69
CA SER A 13 -4.53 -14.65 -13.43
C SER A 13 -4.22 -13.18 -13.74
N ASN A 14 -5.15 -12.30 -13.38
CA ASN A 14 -4.96 -10.86 -13.38
C ASN A 14 -3.72 -10.54 -12.52
N VAL A 15 -2.59 -10.30 -13.18
CA VAL A 15 -1.43 -9.69 -12.51
C VAL A 15 -1.80 -8.22 -12.35
N VAL A 16 -2.50 -7.91 -11.26
CA VAL A 16 -2.72 -6.51 -10.88
C VAL A 16 -1.34 -6.00 -10.48
N ASN A 17 -0.78 -5.09 -11.29
CA ASN A 17 0.46 -4.43 -10.93
C ASN A 17 0.18 -3.63 -9.65
N ALA A 18 0.92 -3.91 -8.59
CA ALA A 18 0.85 -3.10 -7.37
C ALA A 18 1.31 -1.68 -7.72
N ASP A 19 0.45 -0.72 -7.44
CA ASP A 19 0.75 0.71 -7.52
C ASP A 19 1.79 1.08 -6.44
N GLN A 20 2.43 2.24 -6.61
CA GLN A 20 3.35 2.79 -5.62
C GLN A 20 3.08 4.26 -5.34
N THR A 21 3.27 4.66 -4.09
CA THR A 21 3.19 6.07 -3.69
C THR A 21 4.45 6.84 -4.08
N SER A 22 4.39 8.16 -4.05
CA SER A 22 5.58 9.00 -3.98
C SER A 22 6.34 8.75 -2.67
N TRP A 23 7.62 9.12 -2.68
CA TRP A 23 8.45 9.11 -1.48
C TRP A 23 8.08 10.27 -0.56
N ALA A 24 7.84 9.98 0.72
CA ALA A 24 7.57 11.02 1.71
C ALA A 24 7.97 10.59 3.13
N LYS A 25 8.12 11.56 4.03
CA LYS A 25 8.37 11.28 5.45
C LYS A 25 7.07 10.94 6.18
N ILE A 26 7.12 9.94 7.07
CA ILE A 26 6.02 9.64 7.98
C ILE A 26 5.96 10.75 9.04
N ARG A 27 4.80 11.39 9.18
CA ARG A 27 4.46 12.30 10.28
C ARG A 27 3.97 11.54 11.50
N GLN A 28 3.11 10.55 11.27
CA GLN A 28 2.34 9.88 12.31
C GLN A 28 1.98 8.46 11.88
N MET A 29 1.92 7.55 12.86
CA MET A 29 1.40 6.20 12.71
C MET A 29 0.25 6.00 13.69
N ASN A 30 -0.87 5.45 13.21
CA ASN A 30 -2.04 5.14 14.03
C ASN A 30 -2.38 3.66 13.93
N TYR A 31 -2.86 3.08 15.01
CA TYR A 31 -3.42 1.74 15.02
C TYR A 31 -4.87 1.79 15.49
N SER A 32 -5.79 1.24 14.70
CA SER A 32 -7.20 1.10 15.07
C SER A 32 -7.44 -0.30 15.64
N ALA A 33 -7.65 -0.40 16.95
CA ALA A 33 -7.93 -1.68 17.61
C ALA A 33 -9.28 -2.27 17.18
N THR A 34 -10.25 -1.43 16.80
CA THR A 34 -11.58 -1.88 16.36
C THR A 34 -11.53 -2.55 14.99
N ALA A 35 -10.79 -1.96 14.04
CA ALA A 35 -10.66 -2.48 12.68
C ALA A 35 -9.46 -3.44 12.52
N ASP A 36 -8.54 -3.42 13.48
CA ASP A 36 -7.24 -4.08 13.42
C ASP A 36 -6.40 -3.59 12.22
N PHE A 37 -6.41 -2.27 11.98
CA PHE A 37 -5.71 -1.62 10.87
C PHE A 37 -4.58 -0.73 11.37
N LEU A 38 -3.49 -0.70 10.61
CA LEU A 38 -2.39 0.23 10.79
C LEU A 38 -2.47 1.33 9.74
N PHE A 39 -2.23 2.57 10.14
CA PHE A 39 -2.22 3.73 9.26
C PHE A 39 -0.90 4.47 9.36
N PHE A 40 -0.36 4.88 8.22
CA PHE A 40 0.71 5.87 8.14
C PHE A 40 0.14 7.17 7.57
N ILE A 41 0.60 8.30 8.11
CA ILE A 41 0.25 9.64 7.65
C ILE A 41 1.54 10.43 7.40
N THR A 42 1.60 11.16 6.29
CA THR A 42 2.78 11.96 5.87
C THR A 42 2.71 13.41 6.36
N THR A 43 3.85 14.11 6.36
CA THR A 43 3.89 15.58 6.52
C THR A 43 3.56 16.31 5.23
N GLY A 44 3.69 15.65 4.07
CA GLY A 44 3.39 16.19 2.74
C GLY A 44 2.14 15.55 2.15
N LYS A 45 2.25 15.10 0.89
CA LYS A 45 1.24 14.29 0.23
C LYS A 45 1.86 13.01 -0.31
N TRP A 46 1.12 11.92 -0.25
CA TRP A 46 1.39 10.76 -1.09
C TRP A 46 0.63 10.91 -2.39
N GLU A 47 1.31 10.65 -3.49
CA GLU A 47 0.75 10.64 -4.84
C GLU A 47 1.03 9.27 -5.44
N VAL A 48 0.01 8.62 -5.97
CA VAL A 48 0.16 7.44 -6.81
C VAL A 48 0.04 7.90 -8.25
N LYS A 49 0.99 7.50 -9.09
CA LYS A 49 1.08 7.94 -10.48
C LYS A 49 1.12 6.76 -11.44
N SER A 50 0.40 6.90 -12.55
CA SER A 50 0.52 6.04 -13.72
C SER A 50 1.00 6.89 -14.89
N GLY A 51 2.30 6.82 -15.19
CA GLY A 51 2.96 7.77 -16.10
C GLY A 51 2.94 9.18 -15.50
N ASP A 52 2.48 10.16 -16.26
CA ASP A 52 2.39 11.57 -15.84
C ASP A 52 1.09 11.89 -15.08
N ASN A 53 0.14 10.95 -15.00
CA ASN A 53 -1.17 11.17 -14.38
C ASN A 53 -1.19 10.69 -12.93
N ILE A 54 -1.76 11.51 -12.04
CA ILE A 54 -2.05 11.11 -10.65
C ILE A 54 -3.31 10.25 -10.65
N THR A 55 -3.20 9.01 -10.16
CA THR A 55 -4.31 8.05 -10.05
C THR A 55 -5.01 8.14 -8.70
N CYS A 56 -4.26 8.37 -7.60
CA CYS A 56 -4.85 8.74 -6.31
C CYS A 56 -3.88 9.55 -5.44
N GLU A 57 -4.43 10.37 -4.54
CA GLU A 57 -3.69 11.15 -3.54
C GLU A 57 -4.13 10.73 -2.12
N PRO A 58 -3.68 9.57 -1.62
CA PRO A 58 -4.15 9.05 -0.35
C PRO A 58 -3.66 9.93 0.82
N THR A 59 -4.57 10.22 1.75
CA THR A 59 -4.24 10.81 3.05
C THR A 59 -3.69 9.75 3.99
N TYR A 60 -4.22 8.53 3.89
CA TYR A 60 -3.91 7.41 4.77
C TYR A 60 -3.34 6.25 3.95
N ILE A 61 -2.12 5.83 4.30
CA ILE A 61 -1.67 4.50 3.91
C ILE A 61 -2.21 3.52 4.93
N GLN A 62 -3.07 2.62 4.50
CA GLN A 62 -3.72 1.60 5.33
C GLN A 62 -3.05 0.25 5.11
N VAL A 63 -2.67 -0.42 6.20
CA VAL A 63 -2.26 -1.82 6.19
C VAL A 63 -3.32 -2.60 6.95
N THR A 64 -4.06 -3.43 6.22
CA THR A 64 -5.19 -4.20 6.77
C THR A 64 -4.69 -5.43 7.54
N LYS A 65 -5.59 -6.03 8.31
CA LYS A 65 -5.30 -7.25 9.10
C LYS A 65 -4.90 -8.48 8.28
N SER A 66 -5.19 -8.50 6.98
CA SER A 66 -4.82 -9.62 6.10
C SER A 66 -3.36 -9.58 5.66
N VAL A 67 -2.66 -8.44 5.82
CA VAL A 67 -1.26 -8.31 5.42
C VAL A 67 -0.36 -9.02 6.43
N LEU A 68 0.20 -10.16 6.01
CA LEU A 68 1.17 -10.90 6.80
C LEU A 68 2.41 -10.03 7.03
N GLY A 69 2.80 -9.87 8.30
CA GLY A 69 3.94 -9.03 8.67
C GLY A 69 3.61 -7.54 8.86
N ARG A 70 2.34 -7.17 9.03
CA ARG A 70 1.92 -5.81 9.44
C ARG A 70 2.75 -5.25 10.60
N ASP A 71 3.06 -6.05 11.62
CA ASP A 71 3.85 -5.60 12.77
C ASP A 71 5.32 -5.28 12.40
N LYS A 72 5.84 -5.96 11.37
CA LYS A 72 7.16 -5.63 10.79
C LYS A 72 7.07 -4.32 10.02
N MET A 73 6.01 -4.11 9.22
CA MET A 73 5.78 -2.81 8.56
C MET A 73 5.68 -1.66 9.57
N LEU A 74 4.99 -1.87 10.70
CA LEU A 74 4.96 -0.90 11.80
C LEU A 74 6.36 -0.61 12.34
N SER A 75 7.14 -1.65 12.64
CA SER A 75 8.49 -1.52 13.18
C SER A 75 9.42 -0.77 12.21
N ILE A 76 9.33 -1.08 10.91
CA ILE A 76 10.08 -0.44 9.83
C ILE A 76 9.68 1.04 9.70
N GLY A 77 8.37 1.34 9.67
CA GLY A 77 7.89 2.70 9.57
C GLY A 77 8.23 3.54 10.81
N LEU A 78 8.22 2.94 12.00
CA LEU A 78 8.66 3.60 13.24
C LEU A 78 10.15 3.95 13.17
N ALA A 79 10.99 3.00 12.75
CA ALA A 79 12.41 3.26 12.57
C ALA A 79 12.67 4.37 11.54
N ALA A 80 11.96 4.35 10.40
CA ALA A 80 12.08 5.38 9.38
C ALA A 80 11.65 6.77 9.89
N HIS A 81 10.55 6.85 10.63
CA HIS A 81 10.08 8.09 11.25
C HIS A 81 11.12 8.65 12.23
N MET A 82 11.61 7.82 13.15
CA MET A 82 12.61 8.23 14.14
C MET A 82 13.94 8.65 13.49
N ALA A 83 14.33 8.00 12.39
CA ALA A 83 15.53 8.34 11.63
C ALA A 83 15.33 9.51 10.64
N GLY A 84 14.11 10.07 10.54
CA GLY A 84 13.79 11.14 9.60
C GLY A 84 13.91 10.75 8.12
N LYS A 85 13.82 9.45 7.82
CA LYS A 85 13.93 8.85 6.49
C LYS A 85 12.62 8.94 5.70
N GLU A 86 12.74 8.88 4.38
CA GLU A 86 11.57 8.85 3.50
C GLU A 86 11.16 7.41 3.22
N VAL A 87 9.86 7.21 3.03
CA VAL A 87 9.28 5.92 2.70
C VAL A 87 8.41 6.01 1.46
N MET A 88 8.28 4.87 0.79
CA MET A 88 7.35 4.63 -0.29
C MET A 88 6.59 3.34 0.02
N PHE A 89 5.31 3.28 -0.36
CA PHE A 89 4.49 2.10 -0.17
C PHE A 89 4.08 1.52 -1.51
N HIS A 90 4.03 0.18 -1.60
CA HIS A 90 3.37 -0.50 -2.71
C HIS A 90 2.05 -1.10 -2.24
N GLY A 91 1.07 -1.14 -3.13
CA GLY A 91 -0.29 -1.49 -2.79
C GLY A 91 -1.27 -1.10 -3.88
N GLU A 92 -2.48 -0.78 -3.49
CA GLU A 92 -3.54 -0.37 -4.42
C GLU A 92 -4.28 0.85 -3.86
N CYS A 93 -4.72 1.75 -4.75
CA CYS A 93 -5.64 2.81 -4.35
C CYS A 93 -6.95 2.18 -3.84
N GLY A 94 -7.37 2.54 -2.63
CA GLY A 94 -8.62 2.05 -2.07
C GLY A 94 -9.83 2.57 -2.86
N SER A 95 -10.99 1.95 -2.64
CA SER A 95 -12.26 2.43 -3.19
C SER A 95 -12.59 3.88 -2.78
N ASN A 96 -12.06 4.31 -1.63
CA ASN A 96 -12.02 5.69 -1.21
C ASN A 96 -10.64 6.28 -1.53
N ILE A 97 -10.61 7.35 -2.33
CA ILE A 97 -9.38 8.02 -2.80
C ILE A 97 -8.44 8.49 -1.69
N ASN A 98 -8.95 8.64 -0.46
CA ASN A 98 -8.15 9.04 0.69
C ASN A 98 -7.33 7.88 1.28
N TYR A 99 -7.55 6.64 0.84
CA TYR A 99 -6.91 5.45 1.38
C TYR A 99 -6.10 4.74 0.30
N PHE A 100 -4.94 4.25 0.69
CA PHE A 100 -4.12 3.36 -0.13
C PHE A 100 -3.80 2.10 0.67
N GLU A 101 -4.17 0.95 0.15
CA GLU A 101 -4.03 -0.34 0.81
C GLU A 101 -2.62 -0.89 0.54
N ALA A 102 -1.70 -0.63 1.47
CA ALA A 102 -0.31 -1.01 1.32
C ALA A 102 -0.05 -2.46 1.75
N THR A 103 0.76 -3.13 0.95
CA THR A 103 1.28 -4.48 1.19
C THR A 103 2.81 -4.49 1.31
N TYR A 104 3.47 -3.37 1.00
CA TYR A 104 4.92 -3.22 1.07
C TYR A 104 5.35 -1.82 1.51
N ILE A 105 6.51 -1.73 2.14
CA ILE A 105 7.15 -0.48 2.55
C ILE A 105 8.63 -0.49 2.12
N VAL A 106 9.09 0.60 1.53
CA VAL A 106 10.49 0.84 1.12
C VAL A 106 11.01 2.06 1.87
N ILE A 107 12.26 2.03 2.35
CA ILE A 107 12.90 3.16 3.05
C ILE A 107 14.11 3.65 2.25
N ARG A 108 14.36 4.98 2.27
CA ARG A 108 15.60 5.63 1.81
C ARG A 108 16.11 6.70 2.79
#